data_AF-D3B557-F1
#
_entry.id   AF-D3B557-F1
#
_cell.length_a   1.000
_cell.length_b   1.000
_cell.length_c   1.000
_cell.angle_alpha   90.00
_cell.angle_beta   90.00
_cell.angle_gamma   90.00
#
_symmetry.space_group_name_H-M   'P 1'
#
loop_
_entity.id
_entity.type
_entity.pdbx_description
1 polymer ?
#
loop_
_entity_poly.entity_id
_entity_poly.type
_entity_poly.pdbx_seq_one_letter_code
_entity_poly.pdbx_strand_id
1 'polypeptide(L)'
;MIKSNSDRVFSIIMKEKLVGNLMVSDLVVHSIIVAYNGVLTIVFKAFTKSIWSLKSILNNIDADDEFHLPRENIGTKWPKITIACLNDNQYLSKHQLSLLSNICNDIINNNNNQDIKISIRNLSIVDYFNRSLNPPFKSVKRLCLENNDNNNDNNNNSNVCESKNSVDCTFNRDSQLLVNEIVEETKHLESYYEKVTPLLKDNRNHYKHYNDYVEESSLVAFILGDCVGSESTTLLLQLIDQLKQCIESTNDLKNLYTWMPLQSLHISIRAI
;
A
#
# COMPACT_ATOMS: atom_id res chain seq x y z
N MET A 1 22.82 18.45 18.75
CA MET A 1 21.93 17.29 18.63
C MET A 1 21.42 17.25 17.19
N ILE A 2 21.80 16.25 16.40
CA ILE A 2 21.40 16.14 14.99
C ILE A 2 19.94 15.70 14.97
N LYS A 3 19.04 16.50 14.40
CA LYS A 3 17.62 16.13 14.23
C LYS A 3 17.52 14.87 13.37
N SER A 4 16.60 13.96 13.68
CA SER A 4 16.42 12.75 12.85
C SER A 4 15.95 13.15 11.44
N ASN A 5 16.15 12.25 10.46
CA ASN A 5 15.64 12.48 9.10
C ASN A 5 14.12 12.71 9.11
N SER A 6 13.39 11.89 9.87
CA SER A 6 11.94 12.04 10.10
C SER A 6 11.53 13.39 10.71
N ASP A 7 12.32 13.98 11.62
CA ASP A 7 12.05 15.32 12.17
C ASP A 7 12.06 16.39 11.08
N ARG A 8 12.99 16.29 10.14
CA ARG A 8 13.15 17.23 9.04
C ARG A 8 12.02 17.06 8.02
N VAL A 9 11.74 15.83 7.60
CA VAL A 9 10.63 15.51 6.67
C VAL A 9 9.31 16.06 7.19
N PHE A 10 9.01 15.77 8.46
CA PHE A 10 7.80 16.24 9.09
C PHE A 10 7.74 17.77 9.11
N SER A 11 8.86 18.44 9.43
CA SER A 11 8.91 19.90 9.44
C SER A 11 8.66 20.50 8.06
N ILE A 12 9.17 19.91 6.98
CA ILE A 12 8.95 20.40 5.60
C ILE A 12 7.48 20.21 5.22
N ILE A 13 6.93 19.01 5.44
CA ILE A 13 5.52 18.72 5.13
C ILE A 13 4.58 19.69 5.86
N MET A 14 4.90 20.00 7.12
CA MET A 14 4.14 20.98 7.90
C MET A 14 4.36 22.43 7.41
N LYS A 15 5.58 22.81 7.03
CA LYS A 15 5.93 24.18 6.59
C LYS A 15 5.31 24.54 5.25
N GLU A 16 5.31 23.61 4.30
CA GLU A 16 4.71 23.78 2.97
C GLU A 16 3.17 23.82 3.01
N LYS A 17 2.57 23.83 4.21
CA LYS A 17 1.10 23.77 4.43
C LYS A 17 0.44 22.60 3.70
N LEU A 18 1.18 21.54 3.41
CA LEU A 18 0.68 20.39 2.65
C LEU A 18 -0.46 19.71 3.38
N VAL A 19 -0.35 19.59 4.70
CA VAL A 19 -1.37 18.96 5.54
C VAL A 19 -2.73 19.64 5.40
N GLY A 20 -2.78 20.97 5.25
CA GLY A 20 -4.04 21.70 5.10
C GLY A 20 -4.76 21.48 3.76
N ASN A 21 -4.10 20.83 2.79
CA ASN A 21 -4.68 20.51 1.49
C ASN A 21 -4.84 18.99 1.25
N LEU A 22 -4.33 18.16 2.17
CA LEU A 22 -4.45 16.71 2.03
C LEU A 22 -5.79 16.25 2.61
N MET A 23 -6.61 15.68 1.74
CA MET A 23 -7.92 15.19 2.09
C MET A 23 -7.88 13.72 2.42
N VAL A 24 -8.74 13.30 3.34
CA VAL A 24 -9.05 11.87 3.53
C VAL A 24 -9.36 11.24 2.17
N SER A 25 -8.72 10.11 1.89
CA SER A 25 -8.72 9.49 0.58
C SER A 25 -9.17 8.05 0.67
N ASP A 26 -10.17 7.65 -0.13
CA ASP A 26 -10.63 6.26 -0.18
C ASP A 26 -9.93 5.51 -1.32
N LEU A 27 -9.25 4.42 -0.98
CA LEU A 27 -8.73 3.47 -1.95
C LEU A 27 -9.67 2.28 -2.04
N VAL A 28 -9.97 1.84 -3.27
CA VAL A 28 -10.86 0.69 -3.50
C VAL A 28 -10.02 -0.50 -3.93
N VAL A 29 -10.19 -1.64 -3.27
CA VAL A 29 -9.53 -2.90 -3.68
C VAL A 29 -9.94 -3.24 -5.12
N HIS A 30 -8.97 -3.63 -5.92
CA HIS A 30 -9.16 -3.98 -7.33
C HIS A 30 -8.93 -5.48 -7.57
N SER A 31 -7.77 -5.99 -7.14
CA SER A 31 -7.40 -7.39 -7.35
C SER A 31 -6.41 -7.86 -6.29
N ILE A 32 -6.22 -9.18 -6.21
CA ILE A 32 -5.08 -9.81 -5.55
C ILE A 32 -4.21 -10.37 -6.67
N ILE A 33 -2.91 -10.09 -6.65
CA ILE A 33 -1.99 -10.60 -7.66
C ILE A 33 -0.74 -11.19 -7.03
N VAL A 34 -0.07 -12.06 -7.78
CA VAL A 34 1.30 -12.48 -7.52
C VAL A 34 2.23 -11.49 -8.22
N ALA A 35 2.76 -10.51 -7.49
CA ALA A 35 3.70 -9.52 -8.01
C ALA A 35 5.13 -10.08 -8.00
N TYR A 36 6.01 -9.51 -8.84
CA TYR A 36 7.46 -9.71 -8.93
C TYR A 36 8.09 -10.60 -7.84
N ASN A 37 8.73 -11.70 -8.26
CA ASN A 37 9.39 -12.67 -7.36
C ASN A 37 8.41 -13.39 -6.42
N GLY A 38 7.18 -13.61 -6.86
CA GLY A 38 6.18 -14.41 -6.15
C GLY A 38 5.48 -13.71 -5.00
N VAL A 39 5.62 -12.39 -4.83
CA VAL A 39 5.06 -11.63 -3.70
C VAL A 39 3.54 -11.47 -3.82
N LEU A 40 2.77 -11.95 -2.83
CA LEU A 40 1.32 -11.77 -2.80
C LEU A 40 0.96 -10.34 -2.40
N THR A 41 0.12 -9.73 -3.22
CA THR A 41 -0.16 -8.30 -3.15
C THR A 41 -1.65 -8.02 -3.35
N ILE A 42 -2.23 -7.18 -2.49
CA ILE A 42 -3.53 -6.55 -2.72
C ILE A 42 -3.30 -5.26 -3.49
N VAL A 43 -3.97 -5.13 -4.63
CA VAL A 43 -3.91 -3.99 -5.55
C VAL A 43 -5.14 -3.13 -5.35
N PHE A 44 -4.98 -1.80 -5.32
CA PHE A 44 -6.10 -0.86 -5.33
C PHE A 44 -6.29 -0.24 -6.73
N LYS A 45 -7.51 0.24 -7.03
CA LYS A 45 -7.88 0.76 -8.36
C LYS A 45 -6.94 1.87 -8.86
N ALA A 46 -6.55 2.80 -7.99
CA ALA A 46 -5.62 3.90 -8.28
C ALA A 46 -5.36 4.69 -6.99
N PHE A 47 -4.29 5.49 -6.96
CA PHE A 47 -4.18 6.59 -6.00
C PHE A 47 -5.27 7.64 -6.28
N THR A 48 -5.81 8.26 -5.23
CA THR A 48 -6.68 9.43 -5.35
C THR A 48 -5.89 10.63 -5.87
N LYS A 49 -6.59 11.66 -6.37
CA LYS A 49 -5.93 12.90 -6.81
C LYS A 49 -5.15 13.57 -5.68
N SER A 50 -5.67 13.52 -4.45
CA SER A 50 -4.98 14.07 -3.28
C SER A 50 -3.65 13.33 -2.99
N ILE A 51 -3.66 12.00 -2.92
CA ILE A 51 -2.44 11.20 -2.70
C ILE A 51 -1.47 11.35 -3.88
N TRP A 52 -1.97 11.37 -5.12
CA TRP A 52 -1.10 11.55 -6.28
C TRP A 52 -0.40 12.90 -6.27
N SER A 53 -1.12 13.97 -5.95
CA SER A 53 -0.55 15.32 -5.81
C SER A 53 0.54 15.35 -4.73
N LEU A 54 0.33 14.65 -3.60
CA LEU A 54 1.35 14.51 -2.57
C LEU A 54 2.63 13.88 -3.11
N LYS A 55 2.52 12.80 -3.90
CA LYS A 55 3.69 12.14 -4.49
C LYS A 55 4.46 13.07 -5.43
N SER A 56 3.78 13.89 -6.23
CA SER A 56 4.42 14.91 -7.07
C SER A 56 5.15 15.99 -6.26
N ILE A 57 4.65 16.32 -5.07
CA ILE A 57 5.30 17.30 -4.19
C ILE A 57 6.54 16.70 -3.53
N LEU A 58 6.48 15.43 -3.11
CA LEU A 58 7.64 14.73 -2.55
C LEU A 58 8.82 14.71 -3.54
N ASN A 59 8.57 14.66 -4.85
CA ASN A 59 9.62 14.77 -5.87
C ASN A 59 10.36 16.10 -5.85
N ASN A 60 9.64 17.19 -5.63
CA ASN A 60 10.23 18.52 -5.63
C ASN A 60 11.10 18.73 -4.38
N ILE A 61 10.78 18.05 -3.28
CA ILE A 61 11.54 18.12 -2.02
C ILE A 61 12.84 17.30 -2.11
N ASP A 62 12.84 16.17 -2.81
CA ASP A 62 14.02 15.29 -2.95
C ASP A 62 15.16 15.90 -3.79
N ALA A 63 14.92 17.04 -4.44
CA ALA A 63 15.93 17.78 -5.19
C ALA A 63 16.90 18.58 -4.31
N ASP A 64 16.57 18.81 -3.03
CA ASP A 64 17.45 19.49 -2.08
C ASP A 64 18.31 18.43 -1.35
N ASP A 65 19.61 18.38 -1.65
CA ASP A 65 20.64 17.38 -1.21
C ASP A 65 20.69 17.05 0.31
N GLU A 66 19.92 17.72 1.15
CA GLU A 66 19.82 17.45 2.59
C GLU A 66 18.73 16.44 2.98
N PHE A 67 17.93 15.98 2.02
CA PHE A 67 16.76 15.10 2.21
C PHE A 67 16.83 13.92 1.25
N HIS A 68 16.80 12.69 1.78
CA HIS A 68 16.75 11.49 0.93
C HIS A 68 15.58 10.63 1.38
N LEU A 69 14.41 10.83 0.77
CA LEU A 69 13.44 9.74 0.72
C LEU A 69 13.91 8.78 -0.38
N PRO A 70 13.80 7.46 -0.18
CA PRO A 70 14.09 6.54 -1.26
C PRO A 70 13.27 6.89 -2.50
N ARG A 71 13.93 7.10 -3.63
CA ARG A 71 13.29 7.30 -4.94
C ARG A 71 12.25 6.21 -5.20
N GLU A 72 11.25 6.55 -6.01
CA GLU A 72 10.31 5.55 -6.47
C GLU A 72 11.01 4.39 -7.15
N ASN A 73 10.59 3.18 -6.80
CA ASN A 73 10.84 2.02 -7.64
C ASN A 73 9.51 1.57 -8.27
N ILE A 74 9.59 0.65 -9.23
CA ILE A 74 8.41 0.14 -9.93
C ILE A 74 7.33 -0.41 -8.98
N GLY A 75 7.75 -0.94 -7.83
CA GLY A 75 6.86 -1.51 -6.82
C GLY A 75 6.09 -0.47 -5.98
N THR A 76 6.46 0.81 -6.01
CA THR A 76 5.79 1.86 -5.22
C THR A 76 5.02 2.88 -6.07
N LYS A 77 5.03 2.72 -7.39
CA LYS A 77 4.33 3.59 -8.34
C LYS A 77 2.81 3.49 -8.31
N TRP A 78 2.30 2.41 -7.74
CA TRP A 78 0.89 2.07 -7.72
C TRP A 78 0.47 1.66 -6.30
N PRO A 79 -0.79 1.89 -5.91
CA PRO A 79 -1.25 1.64 -4.55
C PRO A 79 -1.39 0.14 -4.30
N LYS A 80 -0.65 -0.35 -3.31
CA LYS A 80 -0.67 -1.77 -2.95
C LYS A 80 -0.35 -2.05 -1.49
N ILE A 81 -0.77 -3.22 -1.03
CA ILE A 81 -0.31 -3.83 0.23
C ILE A 81 0.40 -5.14 -0.11
N THR A 82 1.62 -5.30 0.39
CA THR A 82 2.28 -6.60 0.40
C THR A 82 1.73 -7.43 1.57
N ILE A 83 1.15 -8.59 1.29
CA ILE A 83 0.49 -9.43 2.33
C ILE A 83 1.28 -10.70 2.63
N ALA A 84 2.06 -11.21 1.68
CA ALA A 84 2.98 -12.32 1.91
C ALA A 84 4.11 -12.33 0.88
N CYS A 85 5.21 -12.98 1.22
CA CYS A 85 6.34 -13.20 0.33
C CYS A 85 6.77 -14.66 0.38
N LEU A 86 7.43 -15.15 -0.68
CA LEU A 86 7.98 -16.50 -0.67
C LEU A 86 9.01 -16.65 0.45
N ASN A 87 9.03 -17.84 1.05
CA ASN A 87 10.10 -18.25 1.94
C ASN A 87 11.45 -18.24 1.19
N ASP A 88 12.55 -18.06 1.92
CA ASP A 88 13.86 -18.02 1.30
C ASP A 88 14.15 -19.32 0.52
N ASN A 89 14.80 -19.18 -0.63
CA ASN A 89 15.11 -20.27 -1.56
C ASN A 89 13.89 -21.03 -2.12
N GLN A 90 12.67 -20.53 -1.96
CA GLN A 90 11.48 -21.04 -2.65
C GLN A 90 11.26 -20.31 -3.97
N TYR A 91 10.65 -21.00 -4.93
CA TYR A 91 10.29 -20.46 -6.24
C TYR A 91 8.97 -21.07 -6.67
N LEU A 92 8.18 -20.32 -7.44
CA LEU A 92 6.96 -20.85 -8.03
C LEU A 92 7.30 -21.60 -9.30
N SER A 93 6.80 -22.82 -9.43
CA SER A 93 6.62 -23.46 -10.73
C SER A 93 5.49 -22.78 -11.51
N LYS A 94 5.45 -22.96 -12.83
CA LYS A 94 4.34 -22.48 -13.67
C LYS A 94 2.98 -22.99 -13.18
N HIS A 95 2.93 -24.25 -12.73
CA HIS A 95 1.71 -24.84 -12.17
C HIS A 95 1.27 -24.12 -10.89
N GLN A 96 2.20 -23.91 -9.94
CA GLN A 96 1.91 -23.19 -8.69
C GLN A 96 1.48 -21.74 -8.95
N LEU A 97 2.11 -21.04 -9.90
CA LEU A 97 1.70 -19.69 -10.29
C LEU A 97 0.26 -19.67 -10.85
N SER A 98 -0.08 -20.64 -11.69
CA SER A 98 -1.44 -20.80 -12.22
C SER A 98 -2.46 -21.08 -11.11
N LEU A 99 -2.15 -22.00 -10.18
CA LEU A 99 -3.00 -22.27 -9.02
C LEU A 99 -3.22 -21.02 -8.16
N LEU A 100 -2.14 -20.29 -7.83
CA LEU A 100 -2.23 -19.06 -7.05
C LEU A 100 -3.06 -17.99 -7.77
N SER A 101 -2.86 -17.81 -9.07
CA SER A 101 -3.64 -16.86 -9.86
C SER A 101 -5.13 -17.19 -9.83
N ASN A 102 -5.49 -18.46 -9.94
CA ASN A 102 -6.89 -18.90 -9.85
C ASN A 102 -7.47 -18.64 -8.47
N ILE A 103 -6.76 -19.02 -7.40
CA ILE A 103 -7.20 -18.74 -6.02
C ILE A 103 -7.39 -17.24 -5.79
N CYS A 104 -6.44 -16.40 -6.22
CA CYS A 104 -6.55 -14.95 -6.08
C CYS A 104 -7.78 -14.38 -6.79
N ASN A 105 -8.04 -14.84 -8.02
CA ASN A 105 -9.22 -14.46 -8.79
C ASN A 105 -10.52 -14.92 -8.13
N ASP A 106 -10.57 -16.16 -7.65
CA ASP A 106 -11.75 -16.73 -7.00
C ASP A 106 -12.10 -15.98 -5.71
N ILE A 107 -11.09 -15.66 -4.88
CA ILE A 107 -11.29 -14.87 -3.66
C ILE A 107 -11.85 -13.48 -3.98
N ILE A 108 -11.30 -12.77 -4.96
CA ILE A 108 -11.83 -11.47 -5.39
C ILE A 108 -13.25 -11.63 -5.94
N ASN A 109 -13.48 -12.59 -6.84
CA ASN A 109 -14.78 -12.77 -7.48
C ASN A 109 -15.91 -13.13 -6.50
N ASN A 110 -15.61 -13.96 -5.50
CA ASN A 110 -16.57 -14.31 -4.45
C ASN A 110 -16.90 -13.12 -3.54
N ASN A 111 -16.02 -12.10 -3.50
CA ASN A 111 -16.21 -10.88 -2.72
C ASN A 111 -16.58 -9.65 -3.59
N ASN A 112 -16.73 -9.79 -4.92
CA ASN A 112 -16.97 -8.66 -5.86
C ASN A 112 -18.22 -7.83 -5.56
N ASN A 113 -19.18 -8.36 -4.79
CA ASN A 113 -20.35 -7.61 -4.35
C ASN A 113 -20.03 -6.56 -3.27
N GLN A 114 -18.82 -6.57 -2.72
CA GLN A 114 -18.35 -5.66 -1.69
C GLN A 114 -17.21 -4.80 -2.26
N ASP A 115 -17.49 -3.55 -2.61
CA ASP A 115 -16.44 -2.56 -2.88
C ASP A 115 -15.67 -2.30 -1.56
N ILE A 116 -14.64 -3.11 -1.27
CA ILE A 116 -13.81 -2.94 -0.08
C ILE A 116 -13.03 -1.63 -0.22
N LYS A 117 -13.42 -0.63 0.57
CA LYS A 117 -12.85 0.71 0.60
C LYS A 117 -11.98 0.93 1.83
N ILE A 118 -10.73 1.30 1.64
CA ILE A 118 -9.82 1.65 2.72
C ILE A 118 -9.63 3.16 2.73
N SER A 119 -10.16 3.82 3.76
CA SER A 119 -9.96 5.24 4.00
C SER A 119 -8.57 5.50 4.58
N ILE A 120 -7.74 6.25 3.87
CA ILE A 120 -6.49 6.78 4.38
C ILE A 120 -6.81 8.08 5.11
N ARG A 121 -6.65 8.06 6.44
CA ARG A 121 -6.93 9.21 7.32
C ARG A 121 -5.68 9.76 7.95
N ASN A 122 -4.64 8.96 8.07
CA ASN A 122 -3.35 9.39 8.56
C ASN A 122 -2.23 8.86 7.67
N LEU A 123 -1.18 9.66 7.58
CA LEU A 123 0.09 9.25 7.01
C LEU A 123 1.12 9.17 8.13
N SER A 124 2.07 8.26 8.00
CA SER A 124 3.15 8.06 8.95
C SER A 124 4.48 8.18 8.24
N ILE A 125 5.35 9.06 8.73
CA ILE A 125 6.77 9.03 8.40
C ILE A 125 7.40 8.06 9.39
N VAL A 126 7.98 6.98 8.87
CA VAL A 126 8.54 5.89 9.66
C VAL A 126 10.02 5.78 9.35
N ASP A 127 10.85 5.84 10.40
CA ASP A 127 12.23 5.36 10.34
C ASP A 127 12.23 3.90 10.82
N TYR A 128 12.70 2.98 9.99
CA TYR A 128 12.54 1.53 10.22
C TYR A 128 13.86 0.77 10.08
N PHE A 129 13.86 -0.46 10.61
CA PHE A 129 14.98 -1.39 10.58
C PHE A 129 14.77 -2.59 9.63
N ASN A 130 13.59 -2.68 9.00
CA ASN A 130 13.23 -3.76 8.07
C ASN A 130 12.14 -3.26 7.09
N ARG A 131 12.12 -3.78 5.86
CA ARG A 131 11.18 -3.32 4.82
C ARG A 131 9.75 -3.80 5.01
N SER A 132 9.50 -4.82 5.84
CA SER A 132 8.15 -5.24 6.21
C SER A 132 7.45 -4.22 7.12
N LEU A 133 8.19 -3.26 7.70
CA LEU A 133 7.72 -2.35 8.74
C LEU A 133 7.18 -3.10 9.95
N ASN A 134 7.77 -4.25 10.28
CA ASN A 134 7.48 -4.94 11.52
C ASN A 134 8.16 -4.19 12.68
N PRO A 135 7.43 -3.82 13.75
CA PRO A 135 8.02 -3.17 14.92
C PRO A 135 9.18 -3.99 15.54
N PRO A 136 10.13 -3.33 16.23
CA PRO A 136 10.13 -1.91 16.60
C PRO A 136 10.58 -0.97 15.47
N PHE A 137 10.02 0.24 15.48
CA PHE A 137 10.47 1.35 14.62
C PHE A 137 11.53 2.19 15.35
N LYS A 138 12.42 2.84 14.60
CA LYS A 138 13.31 3.85 15.16
C LYS A 138 12.53 5.10 15.56
N SER A 139 11.59 5.52 14.71
CA SER A 139 10.66 6.60 15.02
C SER A 139 9.41 6.52 14.14
N VAL A 140 8.30 7.08 14.62
CA VAL A 140 7.06 7.22 13.85
C VAL A 140 6.48 8.60 14.13
N LYS A 141 6.17 9.33 13.05
CA LYS A 141 5.46 10.61 13.12
C LYS A 141 4.20 10.55 12.29
N ARG A 142 3.07 10.84 12.92
CA ARG A 142 1.75 10.78 12.27
C ARG A 142 1.31 12.16 11.79
N LEU A 143 0.69 12.17 10.62
CA LEU A 143 0.08 13.31 9.96
C LEU A 143 -1.40 12.97 9.75
N CYS A 144 -2.30 13.65 10.45
CA CYS A 144 -3.73 13.48 10.23
C CYS A 144 -4.15 14.26 8.98
N LEU A 145 -4.98 13.67 8.13
CA LEU A 145 -5.56 14.32 6.97
C LEU A 145 -6.85 15.06 7.38
N GLU A 146 -7.10 16.22 6.77
CA GLU A 146 -8.27 17.03 7.11
C GLU A 146 -9.51 16.56 6.35
N ASN A 147 -10.68 16.66 7.00
CA ASN A 147 -11.95 16.69 6.29
C ASN A 147 -12.20 18.14 5.86
N ASN A 148 -12.64 18.38 4.62
CA ASN A 148 -12.81 19.74 4.08
C ASN A 148 -14.06 20.47 4.60
N ASP A 149 -14.58 20.10 5.78
CA ASP A 149 -15.89 20.51 6.27
C ASP A 149 -15.91 21.96 6.83
N ASN A 150 -14.78 22.67 6.81
CA ASN A 150 -14.61 23.94 7.54
C ASN A 150 -14.64 25.24 6.71
N ASN A 151 -14.98 25.18 5.42
CA ASN A 151 -15.06 26.42 4.62
C ASN A 151 -16.51 26.87 4.38
N ASN A 152 -16.89 27.90 5.15
CA ASN A 152 -17.97 28.87 4.92
C ASN A 152 -19.41 28.46 5.23
N ASP A 153 -19.80 28.51 6.51
CA ASP A 153 -21.16 28.93 6.86
C ASP A 153 -21.16 29.84 8.09
N ASN A 154 -20.80 31.11 7.85
CA ASN A 154 -21.12 32.25 8.71
C ASN A 154 -22.47 32.89 8.34
N ASN A 155 -23.38 32.14 7.67
CA ASN A 155 -24.71 32.61 7.33
C ASN A 155 -25.80 31.75 7.98
N ASN A 156 -26.61 32.42 8.79
CA ASN A 156 -27.63 31.89 9.66
C ASN A 156 -28.74 31.10 8.94
N ASN A 157 -29.24 30.10 9.69
CA ASN A 157 -30.54 29.42 9.57
C ASN A 157 -30.76 28.54 8.34
N SER A 158 -30.62 27.21 8.52
CA SER A 158 -31.71 26.24 8.34
C SER A 158 -31.29 24.82 8.76
N ASN A 159 -32.15 24.19 9.56
CA ASN A 159 -32.04 22.82 10.04
C ASN A 159 -32.06 21.80 8.89
N VAL A 160 -31.02 20.96 8.77
CA VAL A 160 -31.01 19.48 8.68
C VAL A 160 -29.55 19.06 8.51
N CYS A 161 -29.01 18.39 9.54
CA CYS A 161 -27.59 18.08 9.69
C CYS A 161 -27.27 16.69 9.10
N GLU A 162 -26.99 16.62 7.80
CA GLU A 162 -26.21 15.54 7.20
C GLU A 162 -24.84 16.10 6.83
N SER A 163 -23.90 16.05 7.79
CA SER A 163 -22.50 16.42 7.57
C SER A 163 -21.87 15.46 6.56
N LYS A 164 -21.86 15.86 5.29
CA LYS A 164 -21.15 15.16 4.23
C LYS A 164 -19.65 15.40 4.40
N ASN A 165 -19.00 14.58 5.22
CA ASN A 165 -17.54 14.49 5.30
C ASN A 165 -17.01 14.35 3.86
N SER A 166 -16.32 15.37 3.34
CA SER A 166 -15.84 15.34 1.96
C SER A 166 -14.62 14.41 1.84
N VAL A 167 -14.83 13.19 1.38
CA VAL A 167 -13.75 12.23 1.10
C VAL A 167 -13.35 12.35 -0.37
N ASP A 168 -12.04 12.43 -0.67
CA ASP A 168 -11.55 12.33 -2.05
C ASP A 168 -11.68 10.88 -2.52
N CYS A 169 -12.64 10.65 -3.39
CA CYS A 169 -12.88 9.40 -4.09
C CYS A 169 -12.54 9.49 -5.58
N THR A 170 -11.92 10.59 -6.03
CA THR A 170 -11.58 10.80 -7.44
C THR A 170 -10.20 10.22 -7.72
N PHE A 171 -10.15 9.16 -8.51
CA PHE A 171 -8.90 8.54 -8.92
C PHE A 171 -8.09 9.41 -9.87
N ASN A 172 -6.77 9.38 -9.71
CA ASN A 172 -5.85 9.92 -10.70
C ASN A 172 -5.81 8.99 -11.94
N ARG A 173 -5.93 9.57 -13.14
CA ARG A 173 -6.00 8.81 -14.39
C ARG A 173 -4.72 8.04 -14.70
N ASP A 174 -3.55 8.64 -14.49
CA ASP A 174 -2.27 8.01 -14.80
C ASP A 174 -1.99 6.84 -13.84
N SER A 175 -2.31 7.03 -12.55
CA SER A 175 -2.27 5.94 -11.57
C SER A 175 -3.21 4.80 -11.95
N GLN A 176 -4.41 5.10 -12.45
CA GLN A 176 -5.39 4.09 -12.88
C GLN A 176 -4.92 3.32 -14.11
N LEU A 177 -4.34 4.01 -15.10
CA LEU A 177 -3.78 3.38 -16.29
C LEU A 177 -2.64 2.42 -15.92
N LEU A 178 -1.74 2.86 -15.03
CA LEU A 178 -0.64 2.04 -14.54
C LEU A 178 -1.13 0.78 -13.80
N VAL A 179 -2.12 0.93 -12.90
CA VAL A 179 -2.71 -0.22 -12.20
C VAL A 179 -3.31 -1.21 -13.19
N ASN A 180 -4.07 -0.71 -14.17
CA ASN A 180 -4.70 -1.57 -15.17
C ASN A 180 -3.66 -2.31 -16.01
N GLU A 181 -2.57 -1.66 -16.40
CA GLU A 181 -1.47 -2.29 -17.13
C GLU A 181 -0.84 -3.43 -16.32
N ILE A 182 -0.53 -3.18 -15.04
CA ILE A 182 0.08 -4.18 -14.14
C ILE A 182 -0.85 -5.38 -13.96
N VAL A 183 -2.14 -5.14 -13.73
CA VAL A 183 -3.10 -6.22 -13.51
C VAL A 183 -3.34 -7.01 -14.81
N GLU A 184 -3.43 -6.34 -15.95
CA GLU A 184 -3.57 -7.02 -17.24
C GLU A 184 -2.36 -7.89 -17.57
N GLU A 185 -1.15 -7.39 -17.29
CA GLU A 185 0.08 -8.14 -17.46
C GLU A 185 0.03 -9.49 -16.72
N THR A 186 -0.51 -9.51 -15.50
CA THR A 186 -0.59 -10.74 -14.68
C THR A 186 -1.53 -11.81 -15.24
N LYS A 187 -2.42 -11.46 -16.18
CA LYS A 187 -3.32 -12.43 -16.83
C LYS A 187 -2.61 -13.29 -17.88
N HIS A 188 -1.50 -12.81 -18.42
CA HIS A 188 -0.70 -13.52 -19.42
C HIS A 188 0.36 -14.39 -18.75
N LEU A 189 -0.08 -15.43 -18.02
CA LEU A 189 0.79 -16.23 -17.14
C LEU A 189 2.07 -16.75 -17.80
N GLU A 190 2.02 -17.15 -19.07
CA GLU A 190 3.17 -17.71 -19.77
C GLU A 190 4.30 -16.68 -19.95
N SER A 191 3.97 -15.45 -20.39
CA SER A 191 4.95 -14.36 -20.50
C SER A 191 5.26 -13.71 -19.15
N TYR A 192 4.31 -13.74 -18.22
CA TYR A 192 4.46 -13.15 -16.89
C TYR A 192 5.34 -14.01 -15.97
N TYR A 193 5.38 -15.33 -16.15
CA TYR A 193 6.15 -16.25 -15.33
C TYR A 193 7.64 -15.87 -15.21
N GLU A 194 8.24 -15.36 -16.29
CA GLU A 194 9.63 -14.93 -16.31
C GLU A 194 9.91 -13.76 -15.34
N LYS A 195 8.91 -12.90 -15.09
CA LYS A 195 8.99 -11.77 -14.15
C LYS A 195 8.74 -12.20 -12.70
N VAL A 196 8.01 -13.29 -12.49
CA VAL A 196 7.67 -13.81 -11.15
C VAL A 196 8.72 -14.81 -10.65
N THR A 197 9.46 -15.42 -11.55
CA THR A 197 10.43 -16.48 -11.22
C THR A 197 11.78 -16.10 -11.82
N PRO A 198 12.51 -15.11 -11.28
CA PRO A 198 13.78 -14.74 -11.86
C PRO A 198 14.71 -15.95 -11.81
N LEU A 199 15.08 -16.45 -12.98
CA LEU A 199 16.19 -17.38 -13.19
C LEU A 199 17.56 -16.69 -12.90
N LEU A 200 17.54 -15.42 -12.50
CA LEU A 200 18.71 -14.59 -12.23
C LEU A 200 19.09 -14.66 -10.75
N LYS A 201 20.41 -14.75 -10.51
CA LYS A 201 21.07 -15.02 -9.22
C LYS A 201 20.75 -14.06 -8.07
N ASP A 202 20.08 -12.95 -8.34
CA ASP A 202 19.80 -11.89 -7.36
C ASP A 202 18.29 -11.83 -7.04
N ASN A 203 17.63 -12.97 -6.84
CA ASN A 203 16.22 -12.96 -6.48
C ASN A 203 16.02 -12.38 -5.05
N ARG A 204 15.82 -11.06 -4.96
CA ARG A 204 15.91 -10.32 -3.70
C ARG A 204 14.58 -10.00 -3.04
N ASN A 205 13.41 -10.54 -3.40
CA ASN A 205 12.15 -10.18 -2.68
C ASN A 205 11.53 -11.35 -1.91
N HIS A 206 12.36 -12.23 -1.36
CA HIS A 206 11.92 -13.28 -0.43
C HIS A 206 11.88 -12.75 1.01
N TYR A 207 11.53 -13.62 1.95
CA TYR A 207 11.43 -13.30 3.38
C TYR A 207 12.57 -12.43 3.92
N LYS A 208 13.84 -12.77 3.65
CA LYS A 208 15.00 -11.98 4.10
C LYS A 208 15.01 -10.55 3.60
N HIS A 209 14.58 -10.28 2.37
CA HIS A 209 14.52 -8.91 1.86
C HIS A 209 13.71 -7.95 2.74
N TYR A 210 12.61 -8.50 3.25
CA TYR A 210 11.64 -7.76 4.03
C TYR A 210 12.06 -7.65 5.49
N ASN A 211 12.86 -8.59 6.02
CA ASN A 211 13.16 -8.68 7.45
C ASN A 211 14.63 -8.46 7.81
N ASP A 212 15.54 -8.51 6.83
CA ASP A 212 16.94 -8.17 7.03
C ASP A 212 17.06 -6.72 7.48
N TYR A 213 18.08 -6.48 8.31
CA TYR A 213 18.34 -5.16 8.86
C TYR A 213 18.64 -4.15 7.75
N VAL A 214 17.83 -3.10 7.68
CA VAL A 214 18.07 -1.92 6.86
C VAL A 214 17.61 -0.69 7.59
N GLU A 215 18.39 0.39 7.56
CA GLU A 215 18.02 1.64 8.19
C GLU A 215 17.57 2.64 7.12
N GLU A 216 16.26 2.79 6.98
CA GLU A 216 15.64 3.64 5.95
C GLU A 216 14.47 4.44 6.54
N SER A 217 13.99 5.42 5.78
CA SER A 217 12.79 6.20 6.09
C SER A 217 11.77 6.07 4.96
N SER A 218 10.46 6.05 5.27
CA SER A 218 9.40 6.10 4.26
C SER A 218 8.16 6.79 4.79
N LEU A 219 7.40 7.43 3.89
CA LEU A 219 6.04 7.86 4.15
C LEU A 219 5.08 6.70 3.80
N VAL A 220 4.19 6.35 4.71
CA VAL A 220 3.27 5.22 4.56
C VAL A 220 1.89 5.53 5.12
N ALA A 221 0.87 4.84 4.63
CA ALA A 221 -0.44 4.73 5.28
C ALA A 221 -0.57 3.33 5.89
N PHE A 222 -0.69 3.23 7.21
CA PHE A 222 -0.91 1.94 7.89
C PHE A 222 -2.39 1.57 7.85
N ILE A 223 -2.70 0.36 7.41
CA ILE A 223 -4.08 -0.09 7.23
C ILE A 223 -4.81 -0.23 8.57
N LEU A 224 -4.14 -0.83 9.56
CA LEU A 224 -4.71 -0.97 10.90
C LEU A 224 -4.55 0.27 11.77
N GLY A 225 -3.69 1.24 11.41
CA GLY A 225 -3.51 2.44 12.23
C GLY A 225 -4.71 3.39 12.18
N ASP A 226 -5.36 3.47 11.03
CA ASP A 226 -6.33 4.52 10.70
C ASP A 226 -7.78 4.11 10.88
N CYS A 227 -8.04 2.80 10.88
CA CYS A 227 -9.37 2.25 10.68
C CYS A 227 -9.66 1.03 11.57
N VAL A 228 -9.00 0.92 12.73
CA VAL A 228 -9.32 -0.17 13.69
C VAL A 228 -10.83 -0.16 13.96
N GLY A 229 -11.49 -1.29 13.63
CA GLY A 229 -12.92 -1.46 13.84
C GLY A 229 -13.82 -0.93 12.73
N SER A 230 -13.29 -0.40 11.62
CA SER A 230 -14.14 -0.13 10.45
C SER A 230 -14.58 -1.42 9.78
N GLU A 231 -15.80 -1.43 9.25
CA GLU A 231 -16.34 -2.58 8.50
C GLU A 231 -15.42 -2.95 7.34
N SER A 232 -14.97 -1.97 6.57
CA SER A 232 -14.11 -2.21 5.40
C SER A 232 -12.73 -2.78 5.76
N THR A 233 -12.14 -2.38 6.89
CA THR A 233 -10.89 -2.99 7.37
C THR A 233 -11.15 -4.44 7.79
N THR A 234 -12.28 -4.70 8.45
CA THR A 234 -12.68 -6.06 8.82
C THR A 234 -12.85 -6.94 7.59
N LEU A 235 -13.52 -6.45 6.54
CA LEU A 235 -13.67 -7.16 5.27
C LEU A 235 -12.32 -7.43 4.59
N LEU A 236 -11.40 -6.46 4.59
CA LEU A 236 -10.06 -6.65 4.03
C LEU A 236 -9.28 -7.75 4.79
N LEU A 237 -9.35 -7.75 6.12
CA LEU A 237 -8.67 -8.76 6.94
C LEU A 237 -9.29 -10.15 6.73
N GLN A 238 -10.62 -10.25 6.61
CA GLN A 238 -11.30 -11.49 6.26
C GLN A 238 -10.86 -12.00 4.89
N LEU A 239 -10.73 -11.12 3.90
CA LEU A 239 -10.24 -11.46 2.56
C LEU A 239 -8.80 -12.00 2.59
N ILE A 240 -7.91 -11.39 3.39
CA ILE A 240 -6.54 -11.89 3.59
C ILE A 240 -6.55 -13.27 4.26
N ASP A 241 -7.38 -13.47 5.29
CA ASP A 241 -7.46 -14.74 6.01
C ASP A 241 -8.03 -15.87 5.12
N GLN A 242 -9.07 -15.59 4.33
CA GLN A 242 -9.61 -16.53 3.35
C GLN A 242 -8.54 -16.94 2.32
N LEU A 243 -7.81 -15.97 1.76
CA LEU A 243 -6.71 -16.25 0.84
C LEU A 243 -5.66 -17.15 1.50
N LYS A 244 -5.28 -16.85 2.74
CA LYS A 244 -4.33 -17.65 3.51
C LYS A 244 -4.81 -19.08 3.70
N GLN A 245 -6.05 -19.28 4.12
CA GLN A 245 -6.61 -20.61 4.32
C GLN A 245 -6.65 -21.42 3.02
N CYS A 246 -7.04 -20.82 1.89
CA CYS A 246 -7.03 -21.48 0.58
C CYS A 246 -5.62 -21.90 0.15
N ILE A 247 -4.63 -21.04 0.34
CA ILE A 247 -3.23 -21.33 -0.02
C ILE A 247 -2.67 -22.45 0.87
N GLU A 248 -2.85 -22.35 2.18
CA GLU A 248 -2.29 -23.34 3.14
C GLU A 248 -3.01 -24.70 3.12
N SER A 249 -4.24 -24.76 2.60
CA SER A 249 -4.97 -26.03 2.38
C SER A 249 -4.65 -26.68 1.04
N THR A 250 -4.00 -25.96 0.11
CA THR A 250 -3.62 -26.49 -1.20
C THR A 250 -2.24 -27.16 -1.11
N ASN A 251 -2.19 -28.48 -1.30
CA ASN A 251 -0.96 -29.28 -1.10
C ASN A 251 0.29 -28.73 -1.80
N ASP A 252 0.14 -28.25 -3.04
CA ASP A 252 1.26 -27.74 -3.84
C ASP A 252 1.72 -26.32 -3.45
N LEU A 253 0.93 -25.61 -2.62
CA LEU A 253 1.18 -24.23 -2.21
C LEU A 253 1.46 -24.07 -0.71
N LYS A 254 1.17 -25.09 0.08
CA LYS A 254 1.33 -25.10 1.53
C LYS A 254 2.78 -24.80 1.92
N ASN A 255 2.95 -23.97 2.95
CA ASN A 255 4.27 -23.55 3.47
C ASN A 255 5.20 -22.85 2.45
N LEU A 256 4.70 -22.35 1.32
CA LEU A 256 5.53 -21.57 0.39
C LEU A 256 5.76 -20.13 0.86
N TYR A 257 4.85 -19.60 1.66
CA TYR A 257 4.78 -18.19 1.99
C TYR A 257 5.08 -17.89 3.46
N THR A 258 5.73 -16.76 3.71
CA THR A 258 5.65 -16.05 4.99
C THR A 258 4.71 -14.86 4.85
N TRP A 259 3.70 -14.83 5.71
CA TRP A 259 2.68 -13.79 5.78
C TRP A 259 3.19 -12.58 6.57
N MET A 260 2.90 -11.38 6.06
CA MET A 260 3.25 -10.14 6.76
C MET A 260 2.39 -10.00 8.03
N PRO A 261 2.96 -9.52 9.15
CA PRO A 261 2.17 -9.22 10.34
C PRO A 261 1.07 -8.21 10.04
N LEU A 262 -0.13 -8.42 10.58
CA LEU A 262 -1.29 -7.56 10.25
C LEU A 262 -1.05 -6.08 10.61
N GLN A 263 -0.33 -5.83 11.71
CA GLN A 263 0.05 -4.48 12.15
C GLN A 263 1.05 -3.78 11.22
N SER A 264 1.74 -4.53 10.36
CA SER A 264 2.73 -3.99 9.43
C SER A 264 2.16 -3.79 8.03
N LEU A 265 0.87 -4.14 7.78
CA LEU A 265 0.22 -3.88 6.51
C LEU A 265 0.12 -2.38 6.26
N HIS A 266 0.67 -1.95 5.13
CA HIS A 266 0.78 -0.54 4.78
C HIS A 266 0.81 -0.33 3.27
N ILE A 267 0.55 0.91 2.87
CA ILE A 267 0.75 1.41 1.51
C ILE A 267 1.89 2.42 1.56
N SER A 268 2.94 2.19 0.78
CA SER A 268 4.04 3.13 0.65
C SER A 268 3.69 4.30 -0.26
N ILE A 269 3.97 5.52 0.18
CA ILE A 269 3.78 6.75 -0.60
C ILE A 269 5.15 7.35 -0.83
N ARG A 270 5.69 7.18 -2.03
CA ARG A 270 7.00 7.71 -2.42
C ARG A 270 6.86 8.77 -3.50
N ALA A 271 7.88 9.60 -3.61
CA ALA A 271 8.12 10.53 -4.71
C ALA A 271 8.09 9.75 -6.05
N ILE A 272 7.53 10.29 -7.15
CA ILE A 272 7.35 9.66 -8.49
C ILE A 272 8.63 9.59 -9.34
#